data_AF-A0A1C5AIF6-F1
#
_entry.id   AF-A0A1C5AIF6-F1
#
_cell.length_a   1.000
_cell.length_b   1.000
_cell.length_c   1.000
_cell.angle_alpha   90.00
_cell.angle_beta   90.00
_cell.angle_gamma   90.00
#
_symmetry.space_group_name_H-M   'P 1'
#
loop_
_entity.id
_entity.type
_entity.pdbx_description
1 polymer ?
#
loop_
_entity_poly.entity_id
_entity_poly.type
_entity_poly.pdbx_seq_one_letter_code
_entity_poly.pdbx_strand_id
1 'polypeptide(L)'
;MSETIEQHNPGRECRHCGGPIPPKPAGKRGPAPDYCGRTCRSKAKHRRTYVPTPRATTRPSQQTHRPGSRYGGLSLVERVEGSGEPRALFRCDCGNVKALQINNVSQGITTNCADRVNHPDPRRKDRLTYDGAHNRVKGQRGSASGYLCRCGNQAEQWAYSHADFRQRADTEGRETGRPYSTNPDHYLPMCRGCHARYDSTHRRLIGDSLSPVGVAYWIMIHRAEEVTG
;
A
#
# COMPACT_ATOMS: atom_id res chain seq x y z
N MET A 1 -39.74 37.28 38.27
CA MET A 1 -38.94 37.64 37.09
C MET A 1 -37.52 37.17 37.36
N SER A 2 -37.15 36.01 36.81
CA SER A 2 -35.84 35.40 37.09
C SER A 2 -34.83 35.96 36.09
N GLU A 3 -34.00 36.90 36.55
CA GLU A 3 -32.84 37.38 35.79
C GLU A 3 -31.87 36.22 35.56
N THR A 4 -31.72 35.85 34.29
CA THR A 4 -30.72 34.88 33.87
C THR A 4 -29.38 35.60 33.83
N ILE A 5 -28.54 35.34 34.82
CA ILE A 5 -27.16 35.83 34.86
C ILE A 5 -26.40 35.11 33.72
N GLU A 6 -26.24 35.77 32.58
CA GLU A 6 -25.30 35.35 31.54
C GLU A 6 -23.89 35.38 32.11
N GLN A 7 -23.37 34.22 32.46
CA GLN A 7 -21.98 34.06 32.86
C GLN A 7 -21.07 34.42 31.67
N HIS A 8 -20.61 35.65 31.65
CA HIS A 8 -19.62 36.14 30.71
C HIS A 8 -18.30 35.41 30.96
N ASN A 9 -18.04 34.36 30.19
CA ASN A 9 -16.78 33.63 30.23
C ASN A 9 -15.71 34.57 29.65
N PRO A 10 -14.70 35.02 30.42
CA PRO A 10 -13.71 35.99 29.94
C PRO A 10 -13.12 35.48 28.63
N GLY A 11 -13.40 36.25 27.57
CA GLY A 11 -13.34 35.80 26.20
C GLY A 11 -11.99 35.21 25.84
N ARG A 12 -11.98 33.97 25.36
CA ARG A 12 -10.78 33.44 24.73
C ARG A 12 -10.43 34.30 23.52
N GLU A 13 -9.20 34.78 23.48
CA GLU A 13 -8.68 35.58 22.39
C GLU A 13 -8.14 34.70 21.25
N CYS A 14 -8.34 35.16 20.02
CA CYS A 14 -7.85 34.50 18.82
C CYS A 14 -6.31 34.51 18.80
N ARG A 15 -5.69 33.33 18.75
CA ARG A 15 -4.22 33.19 18.71
C ARG A 15 -3.52 33.85 17.50
N HIS A 16 -4.29 34.30 16.51
CA HIS A 16 -3.75 34.99 15.34
C HIS A 16 -3.90 36.51 15.38
N CYS A 17 -5.04 37.04 15.84
CA CYS A 17 -5.35 38.47 15.75
C CYS A 17 -5.72 39.13 17.08
N GLY A 18 -5.75 38.39 18.20
CA GLY A 18 -6.16 38.90 19.52
C GLY A 18 -7.67 39.13 19.68
N GLY A 19 -8.44 39.16 18.60
CA GLY A 19 -9.89 39.39 18.67
C GLY A 19 -10.67 38.26 19.37
N PRO A 20 -11.89 38.53 19.87
CA PRO A 20 -12.67 37.55 20.62
C PRO A 20 -13.04 36.34 19.75
N ILE A 21 -12.97 35.14 20.33
CA ILE A 21 -13.41 33.91 19.68
C ILE A 21 -14.92 33.77 19.88
N PRO A 22 -15.72 33.58 18.80
CA PRO A 22 -17.16 33.43 18.93
C PRO A 22 -17.50 32.17 19.75
N PRO A 23 -18.58 32.21 20.55
CA PRO A 23 -18.98 31.07 21.35
C PRO A 23 -19.27 29.87 20.45
N LYS A 24 -19.04 28.67 21.01
CA LYS A 24 -19.29 27.44 20.29
C LYS A 24 -20.80 27.28 20.05
N PRO A 25 -21.24 26.95 18.82
CA PRO A 25 -22.65 26.67 18.57
C PRO A 25 -23.14 25.53 19.48
N ALA A 26 -24.33 25.68 20.05
CA ALA A 26 -24.96 24.67 20.89
C ALA A 26 -25.01 23.31 20.15
N GLY A 27 -24.73 22.22 20.87
CA GLY A 27 -24.80 20.85 20.33
C GLY A 27 -23.57 20.36 19.56
N LYS A 28 -22.57 21.20 19.26
CA LYS A 28 -21.31 20.73 18.67
C LYS A 28 -20.46 20.00 19.73
N ARG A 29 -19.99 18.78 19.46
CA ARG A 29 -19.01 18.05 20.30
C ARG A 29 -17.56 18.50 19.99
N GLY A 30 -16.61 18.33 20.91
CA GLY A 30 -15.17 18.66 20.72
C GLY A 30 -14.66 19.94 21.42
N PRO A 31 -13.37 20.27 21.30
CA PRO A 31 -12.79 21.47 21.91
C PRO A 31 -13.27 22.76 21.22
N ALA A 32 -13.23 23.89 21.94
CA ALA A 32 -13.47 25.21 21.37
C ALA A 32 -12.37 25.57 20.34
N PRO A 33 -12.70 26.32 19.27
CA PRO A 33 -11.70 26.71 18.28
C PRO A 33 -10.69 27.70 18.88
N ASP A 34 -9.42 27.63 18.46
CA ASP A 34 -8.36 28.57 18.87
C ASP A 34 -8.33 29.88 18.05
N TYR A 35 -9.23 30.01 17.07
CA TYR A 35 -9.24 31.11 16.09
C TYR A 35 -10.67 31.62 15.87
N CYS A 36 -10.82 32.94 15.73
CA CYS A 36 -12.12 33.60 15.55
C CYS A 36 -12.81 33.31 14.20
N GLY A 37 -12.09 32.74 13.22
CA GLY A 37 -12.66 32.43 11.91
C GLY A 37 -11.74 31.66 10.97
N ARG A 38 -12.26 31.30 9.79
CA ARG A 38 -11.52 30.57 8.74
C ARG A 38 -10.28 31.31 8.26
N THR A 39 -10.35 32.64 8.15
CA THR A 39 -9.23 33.50 7.74
C THR A 39 -8.07 33.42 8.73
N CYS A 40 -8.34 33.61 10.03
CA CYS A 40 -7.32 33.52 11.07
C CYS A 40 -6.72 32.12 11.19
N ARG A 41 -7.54 31.06 11.05
CA ARG A 41 -7.06 29.67 11.01
C ARG A 41 -6.13 29.42 9.82
N SER A 42 -6.47 29.93 8.63
CA SER A 42 -5.66 29.75 7.43
C SER A 42 -4.33 30.50 7.54
N LYS A 43 -4.36 31.76 7.99
CA LYS A 43 -3.14 32.55 8.24
C LYS A 43 -2.25 31.91 9.29
N ALA A 44 -2.82 31.36 10.37
CA ALA A 44 -2.05 30.61 11.36
C ALA A 44 -1.41 29.32 10.80
N LYS A 45 -2.10 28.61 9.90
CA LYS A 45 -1.56 27.44 9.20
C LYS A 45 -0.37 27.80 8.31
N HIS A 46 -0.42 28.94 7.62
CA HIS A 46 0.69 29.45 6.80
C HIS A 46 1.82 30.09 7.62
N ARG A 47 1.52 30.52 8.86
CA ARG A 47 2.52 30.96 9.84
C ARG A 47 3.28 29.82 10.51
N ARG A 48 2.94 28.55 10.24
CA ARG A 48 3.91 27.47 10.49
C ARG A 48 5.14 27.85 9.72
N THR A 49 6.14 28.27 10.47
CA THR A 49 7.39 28.86 10.01
C THR A 49 7.80 28.07 8.78
N TYR A 50 7.66 28.69 7.61
CA TYR A 50 8.47 28.29 6.49
C TYR A 50 9.87 28.63 6.97
N VAL A 51 10.49 27.68 7.70
CA VAL A 51 11.93 27.64 7.85
C VAL A 51 12.36 27.38 6.43
N PRO A 52 12.92 28.38 5.73
CA PRO A 52 13.49 28.10 4.43
C PRO A 52 14.52 27.02 4.72
N THR A 53 14.26 25.79 4.28
CA THR A 53 15.35 24.82 4.16
C THR A 53 16.42 25.57 3.40
N PRO A 54 17.63 25.76 3.98
CA PRO A 54 18.69 26.49 3.30
C PRO A 54 18.75 25.94 1.89
N ARG A 55 18.43 26.79 0.89
CA ARG A 55 18.55 26.39 -0.51
C ARG A 55 19.99 25.94 -0.62
N ALA A 56 20.20 24.65 -0.88
CA ALA A 56 21.52 24.10 -1.11
C ALA A 56 22.21 25.04 -2.10
N THR A 57 23.16 25.80 -1.58
CA THR A 57 23.92 26.78 -2.33
C THR A 57 24.63 25.98 -3.41
N THR A 58 24.40 26.38 -4.66
CA THR A 58 24.81 25.67 -5.87
C THR A 58 24.22 24.26 -5.99
N ARG A 59 23.05 24.18 -6.65
CA ARG A 59 22.72 22.98 -7.43
C ARG A 59 23.94 22.78 -8.35
N PRO A 60 24.74 21.70 -8.22
CA PRO A 60 25.93 21.53 -9.03
C PRO A 60 25.53 21.79 -10.47
N SER A 61 26.20 22.76 -11.11
CA SER A 61 25.95 23.14 -12.50
C SER A 61 25.75 21.85 -13.27
N GLN A 62 24.59 21.66 -13.90
CA GLN A 62 24.21 20.44 -14.63
C GLN A 62 25.47 19.81 -15.21
N GLN A 63 26.07 18.84 -14.50
CA GLN A 63 27.26 18.20 -15.01
C GLN A 63 26.76 17.58 -16.29
N THR A 64 27.29 18.04 -17.41
CA THR A 64 26.75 17.72 -18.72
C THR A 64 26.91 16.21 -18.85
N HIS A 65 25.84 15.44 -18.61
CA HIS A 65 25.91 13.99 -18.56
C HIS A 65 26.34 13.51 -19.94
N ARG A 66 27.58 13.01 -20.06
CA ARG A 66 28.20 12.59 -21.34
C ARG A 66 28.19 11.06 -21.43
N PRO A 67 28.03 10.48 -22.64
CA PRO A 67 28.30 9.07 -22.86
C PRO A 67 29.62 8.64 -22.18
N GLY A 68 29.59 7.51 -21.48
CA GLY A 68 30.70 7.01 -20.65
C GLY A 68 30.69 7.45 -19.19
N SER A 69 29.90 8.47 -18.80
CA SER A 69 29.78 8.86 -17.38
C SER A 69 29.18 7.73 -16.52
N ARG A 70 29.74 7.49 -15.34
CA ARG A 70 29.26 6.48 -14.37
C ARG A 70 28.48 7.11 -13.21
N TYR A 71 27.48 6.39 -12.72
CA TYR A 71 26.56 6.77 -11.65
C TYR A 71 26.30 5.54 -10.76
N GLY A 72 27.21 5.27 -9.82
CA GLY A 72 27.20 4.00 -9.11
C GLY A 72 27.36 2.83 -10.09
N GLY A 73 26.44 1.86 -10.04
CA GLY A 73 26.46 0.68 -10.91
C GLY A 73 25.83 0.86 -12.30
N LEU A 74 25.73 2.11 -12.78
CA LEU A 74 25.17 2.47 -14.09
C LEU A 74 26.16 3.33 -14.88
N SER A 75 26.28 3.06 -16.18
CA SER A 75 27.11 3.82 -17.12
C SER A 75 26.24 4.37 -18.25
N LEU A 76 26.31 5.68 -18.51
CA LEU A 76 25.56 6.33 -19.58
C LEU A 76 26.09 5.84 -20.94
N VAL A 77 25.24 5.26 -21.77
CA VAL A 77 25.58 4.80 -23.13
C VAL A 77 25.26 5.88 -24.15
N GLU A 78 24.00 6.29 -24.21
CA GLU A 78 23.52 7.20 -25.25
C GLU A 78 22.28 7.96 -24.76
N ARG A 79 22.08 9.19 -25.22
CA ARG A 79 20.87 9.97 -24.93
C ARG A 79 19.77 9.57 -25.91
N VAL A 80 18.55 9.43 -25.41
CA VAL A 80 17.37 9.13 -26.25
C VAL A 80 16.61 10.43 -26.46
N GLU A 81 16.45 10.83 -27.72
CA GLU A 81 15.64 11.99 -28.07
C GLU A 81 14.14 11.66 -28.02
N GLY A 82 13.33 12.60 -27.53
CA GLY A 82 11.88 12.45 -27.43
C GLY A 82 11.22 13.70 -26.84
N SER A 83 9.92 13.86 -27.06
CA SER A 83 9.13 15.01 -26.59
C SER A 83 8.84 15.03 -25.08
N GLY A 84 9.32 14.03 -24.33
CA GLY A 84 9.09 13.87 -22.90
C GLY A 84 10.27 14.28 -22.03
N GLU A 85 10.26 13.81 -20.77
CA GLU A 85 11.39 13.99 -19.85
C GLU A 85 12.68 13.37 -20.43
N PRO A 86 13.85 14.00 -20.22
CA PRO A 86 15.10 13.54 -20.82
C PRO A 86 15.49 12.14 -20.33
N ARG A 87 15.54 11.18 -21.26
CA ARG A 87 15.95 9.78 -21.01
C ARG A 87 17.27 9.49 -21.69
N ALA A 88 17.95 8.47 -21.17
CA ALA A 88 19.15 7.93 -21.78
C ALA A 88 19.22 6.43 -21.56
N LEU A 89 19.92 5.74 -22.46
CA LEU A 89 20.32 4.36 -22.29
C LEU A 89 21.45 4.30 -21.26
N PHE A 90 21.26 3.50 -20.22
CA PHE A 90 22.30 3.18 -19.25
C PHE A 90 22.60 1.68 -19.31
N ARG A 91 23.88 1.35 -19.31
CA ARG A 91 24.38 -0.02 -19.09
C ARG A 91 24.61 -0.20 -17.60
N CYS A 92 23.94 -1.19 -17.01
CA CYS A 92 24.15 -1.57 -15.62
C CYS A 92 25.29 -2.58 -15.51
N ASP A 93 25.90 -2.67 -14.33
CA ASP A 93 26.97 -3.64 -14.03
C ASP A 93 26.50 -5.10 -14.19
N CYS A 94 25.20 -5.38 -14.13
CA CYS A 94 24.64 -6.71 -14.46
C CYS A 94 24.60 -7.02 -15.97
N GLY A 95 25.05 -6.10 -16.82
CA GLY A 95 25.09 -6.25 -18.28
C GLY A 95 23.88 -5.69 -19.02
N ASN A 96 22.73 -5.53 -18.35
CA ASN A 96 21.52 -5.01 -18.96
C ASN A 96 21.64 -3.53 -19.39
N VAL A 97 21.01 -3.19 -20.51
CA VAL A 97 20.88 -1.81 -21.00
C VAL A 97 19.42 -1.39 -20.94
N LYS A 98 19.11 -0.27 -20.28
CA LYS A 98 17.74 0.27 -20.19
C LYS A 98 17.66 1.78 -20.34
N ALA A 99 16.53 2.26 -20.87
CA ALA A 99 16.18 3.67 -20.93
C ALA A 99 15.69 4.19 -19.57
N LEU A 100 16.53 4.95 -18.89
CA LEU A 100 16.25 5.54 -17.57
C LEU A 100 16.21 7.08 -17.66
N GLN A 101 15.55 7.71 -16.69
CA GLN A 101 15.55 9.17 -16.58
C GLN A 101 16.91 9.63 -16.07
N ILE A 102 17.56 10.54 -16.81
CA ILE A 102 18.91 11.02 -16.46
C ILE A 102 18.91 11.64 -15.05
N ASN A 103 17.87 12.39 -14.70
CA ASN A 103 17.72 13.04 -13.40
C ASN A 103 17.65 12.03 -12.24
N ASN A 104 16.95 10.92 -12.40
CA ASN A 104 16.83 9.93 -11.31
C ASN A 104 18.16 9.20 -11.08
N VAL A 105 18.89 8.92 -12.16
CA VAL A 105 20.21 8.29 -12.07
C VAL A 105 21.24 9.26 -11.48
N SER A 106 21.25 10.52 -11.94
CA SER A 106 22.21 11.52 -11.45
C SER A 106 21.97 11.96 -10.00
N GLN A 107 20.73 11.87 -9.51
CA GLN A 107 20.39 12.11 -8.10
C GLN A 107 20.57 10.86 -7.21
N GLY A 108 20.97 9.72 -7.77
CA GLY A 108 21.13 8.47 -7.03
C GLY A 108 19.82 7.81 -6.61
N ILE A 109 18.67 8.27 -7.13
CA ILE A 109 17.36 7.65 -6.90
C ILE A 109 17.29 6.28 -7.59
N THR A 110 17.85 6.19 -8.81
CA THR A 110 17.99 4.94 -9.56
C THR A 110 19.45 4.53 -9.59
N THR A 111 19.78 3.45 -8.90
CA THR A 111 21.18 2.98 -8.72
C THR A 111 21.51 1.73 -9.55
N ASN A 112 20.52 1.13 -10.22
CA ASN A 112 20.67 -0.07 -11.04
C ASN A 112 19.64 -0.07 -12.20
N CYS A 113 19.65 -1.10 -13.07
CA CYS A 113 18.73 -1.14 -14.23
C CYS A 113 17.26 -1.41 -13.90
N ALA A 114 16.88 -1.54 -12.62
CA ALA A 114 15.53 -1.88 -12.16
C ALA A 114 14.96 -3.17 -12.80
N ASP A 115 15.82 -4.03 -13.36
CA ASP A 115 15.43 -5.39 -13.68
C ASP A 115 15.32 -6.19 -12.39
N ARG A 116 14.10 -6.65 -12.09
CA ARG A 116 13.78 -7.34 -10.84
C ARG A 116 14.43 -8.72 -10.74
N VAL A 117 14.79 -9.32 -11.87
CA VAL A 117 15.48 -10.63 -11.87
C VAL A 117 16.90 -10.46 -11.37
N ASN A 118 17.58 -9.40 -11.82
CA ASN A 118 18.99 -9.14 -11.51
C ASN A 118 19.19 -8.20 -10.31
N HIS A 119 18.16 -7.42 -9.94
CA HIS A 119 18.15 -6.49 -8.82
C HIS A 119 16.84 -6.64 -8.04
N PRO A 120 16.74 -7.65 -7.14
CA PRO A 120 15.61 -7.73 -6.24
C PRO A 120 15.52 -6.45 -5.42
N ASP A 121 14.36 -5.79 -5.41
CA ASP A 121 14.16 -4.56 -4.62
C ASP A 121 14.29 -4.93 -3.14
N PRO A 122 15.29 -4.42 -2.39
CA PRO A 122 15.50 -4.80 -1.00
C PRO A 122 14.31 -4.40 -0.10
N ARG A 123 13.48 -3.46 -0.54
CA ARG A 123 12.24 -3.07 0.16
C ARG A 123 11.11 -4.06 -0.08
N ARG A 124 11.15 -4.80 -1.19
CA ARG A 124 10.31 -5.99 -1.35
C ARG A 124 10.97 -7.09 -0.54
N LYS A 125 10.53 -7.25 0.70
CA LYS A 125 10.66 -8.54 1.38
C LYS A 125 10.15 -9.59 0.37
N ASP A 126 10.96 -10.61 0.09
CA ASP A 126 10.61 -11.74 -0.82
C ASP A 126 9.37 -12.53 -0.35
N ARG A 127 8.84 -12.12 0.79
CA ARG A 127 7.57 -12.50 1.35
C ARG A 127 6.41 -11.88 0.56
N LEU A 128 5.79 -12.70 -0.28
CA LEU A 128 4.46 -12.42 -0.81
C LEU A 128 3.48 -12.18 0.34
N THR A 129 2.71 -11.11 0.30
CA THR A 129 1.62 -10.84 1.25
C THR A 129 0.28 -11.30 0.65
N TYR A 130 -0.80 -11.29 1.44
CA TYR A 130 -2.15 -11.57 0.93
C TYR A 130 -2.49 -10.67 -0.28
N ASP A 131 -2.24 -9.36 -0.14
CA ASP A 131 -2.43 -8.38 -1.23
C ASP A 131 -1.49 -8.65 -2.41
N GLY A 132 -0.25 -9.05 -2.13
CA GLY A 132 0.73 -9.44 -3.14
C GLY A 132 0.23 -10.59 -4.01
N ALA A 133 -0.36 -11.61 -3.39
CA ALA A 133 -0.94 -12.76 -4.10
C ALA A 133 -2.13 -12.35 -4.98
N HIS A 134 -3.05 -11.52 -4.47
CA HIS A 134 -4.18 -11.02 -5.25
C HIS A 134 -3.73 -10.16 -6.44
N ASN A 135 -2.74 -9.30 -6.23
CA ASN A 135 -2.15 -8.50 -7.31
C ASN A 135 -1.47 -9.39 -8.36
N ARG A 136 -0.84 -10.50 -7.95
CA ARG A 136 -0.24 -11.48 -8.87
C ARG A 136 -1.29 -12.15 -9.74
N VAL A 137 -2.37 -12.64 -9.13
CA VAL A 137 -3.51 -13.24 -9.85
C VAL A 137 -4.09 -12.24 -10.84
N LYS A 138 -4.32 -11.00 -10.41
CA LYS A 138 -4.81 -9.92 -11.28
C LYS A 138 -3.85 -9.60 -12.42
N GLY A 139 -2.54 -9.64 -12.18
CA GLY A 139 -1.53 -9.42 -13.22
C GLY A 139 -1.48 -10.53 -14.26
N GLN A 140 -1.68 -11.79 -13.86
CA GLN A 140 -1.60 -12.95 -14.74
C GLN A 140 -2.92 -13.23 -15.48
N ARG A 141 -4.06 -13.07 -14.80
CA ARG A 141 -5.40 -13.44 -15.31
C ARG A 141 -6.27 -12.21 -15.61
N GLY A 142 -5.81 -11.00 -15.33
CA GLY A 142 -6.62 -9.80 -15.48
C GLY A 142 -7.64 -9.60 -14.36
N SER A 143 -8.63 -8.74 -14.60
CA SER A 143 -9.67 -8.43 -13.61
C SER A 143 -10.61 -9.62 -13.40
N ALA A 144 -11.02 -9.88 -12.15
CA ALA A 144 -12.05 -10.87 -11.85
C ALA A 144 -13.36 -10.57 -12.59
N SER A 145 -13.64 -9.30 -12.86
CA SER A 145 -14.80 -8.86 -13.64
C SER A 145 -14.78 -9.27 -15.12
N GLY A 146 -13.71 -9.90 -15.61
CA GLY A 146 -13.70 -10.57 -16.91
C GLY A 146 -14.32 -11.98 -16.87
N TYR A 147 -14.72 -12.47 -15.70
CA TYR A 147 -15.14 -13.86 -15.48
C TYR A 147 -16.51 -13.94 -14.81
N LEU A 148 -17.21 -15.06 -15.05
CA LEU A 148 -18.45 -15.38 -14.37
C LEU A 148 -18.18 -16.08 -13.04
N CYS A 149 -18.90 -15.66 -12.01
CA CYS A 149 -19.00 -16.39 -10.74
C CYS A 149 -19.76 -17.71 -10.96
N ARG A 150 -19.50 -18.72 -10.12
CA ARG A 150 -20.24 -19.99 -10.15
C ARG A 150 -21.76 -19.84 -10.02
N CYS A 151 -22.24 -18.76 -9.40
CA CYS A 151 -23.67 -18.47 -9.31
C CYS A 151 -24.27 -17.84 -10.57
N GLY A 152 -23.48 -17.67 -11.64
CA GLY A 152 -23.88 -17.02 -12.90
C GLY A 152 -23.71 -15.50 -12.93
N ASN A 153 -23.56 -14.84 -11.78
CA ASN A 153 -23.32 -13.40 -11.72
C ASN A 153 -21.90 -13.03 -12.18
N GLN A 154 -21.69 -11.78 -12.60
CA GLN A 154 -20.35 -11.26 -12.86
C GLN A 154 -19.49 -11.35 -11.59
N ALA A 155 -18.27 -11.88 -11.71
CA ALA A 155 -17.33 -11.85 -10.60
C ALA A 155 -16.80 -10.42 -10.36
N GLU A 156 -16.46 -10.13 -9.11
CA GLU A 156 -15.93 -8.83 -8.70
C GLU A 156 -14.56 -8.97 -8.04
N GLN A 157 -14.28 -10.16 -7.49
CA GLN A 157 -13.12 -10.44 -6.68
C GLN A 157 -12.54 -11.81 -7.03
N TRP A 158 -11.23 -11.95 -6.82
CA TRP A 158 -10.57 -13.24 -6.78
C TRP A 158 -10.69 -13.76 -5.34
N ALA A 159 -11.20 -14.98 -5.17
CA ALA A 159 -11.30 -15.69 -3.91
C ALA A 159 -10.27 -16.80 -3.85
N TYR A 160 -9.54 -16.92 -2.74
CA TYR A 160 -8.60 -18.02 -2.56
C TYR A 160 -9.38 -19.33 -2.31
N SER A 161 -9.17 -20.35 -3.11
CA SER A 161 -9.91 -21.62 -3.06
C SER A 161 -9.57 -22.49 -1.84
N HIS A 162 -8.48 -22.21 -1.11
CA HIS A 162 -7.94 -23.06 -0.05
C HIS A 162 -7.46 -24.45 -0.52
N ALA A 163 -7.21 -24.62 -1.82
CA ALA A 163 -6.73 -25.88 -2.39
C ALA A 163 -5.19 -26.03 -2.40
N ASP A 164 -4.44 -25.05 -1.89
CA ASP A 164 -2.97 -25.11 -1.85
C ASP A 164 -2.48 -25.76 -0.54
N PHE A 165 -1.78 -26.88 -0.65
CA PHE A 165 -1.14 -27.53 0.50
C PHE A 165 0.02 -26.71 1.08
N ARG A 166 0.61 -25.80 0.28
CA ARG A 166 1.63 -24.83 0.70
C ARG A 166 1.04 -23.46 0.98
N GLN A 167 -0.23 -23.40 1.38
CA GLN A 167 -0.86 -22.15 1.77
C GLN A 167 -0.01 -21.43 2.82
N ARG A 168 0.02 -20.10 2.72
CA ARG A 168 0.72 -19.23 3.66
C ARG A 168 -0.30 -18.34 4.34
N ALA A 169 0.04 -17.85 5.52
CA ALA A 169 -0.72 -16.81 6.19
C ALA A 169 0.10 -15.52 6.24
N ASP A 170 -0.56 -14.38 6.09
CA ASP A 170 0.10 -13.11 6.34
C ASP A 170 0.39 -13.01 7.85
N THR A 171 1.57 -12.52 8.26
CA THR A 171 1.86 -12.35 9.70
C THR A 171 2.00 -10.90 10.10
N GLU A 172 1.87 -9.96 9.16
CA GLU A 172 2.01 -8.53 9.42
C GLU A 172 0.89 -7.76 8.73
N GLY A 173 0.42 -6.66 9.34
CA GLY A 173 -0.53 -5.74 8.71
C GLY A 173 -2.02 -6.10 8.88
N ARG A 174 -2.87 -5.45 8.08
CA ARG A 174 -4.35 -5.53 8.22
C ARG A 174 -4.92 -6.90 7.87
N GLU A 175 -4.19 -7.68 7.09
CA GLU A 175 -4.59 -9.02 6.65
C GLU A 175 -3.87 -10.14 7.44
N THR A 176 -3.32 -9.81 8.62
CA THR A 176 -2.65 -10.80 9.49
C THR A 176 -3.57 -12.00 9.77
N GLY A 177 -3.03 -13.20 9.61
CA GLY A 177 -3.75 -14.47 9.76
C GLY A 177 -4.56 -14.89 8.54
N ARG A 178 -4.72 -14.04 7.52
CA ARG A 178 -5.45 -14.44 6.31
C ARG A 178 -4.62 -15.42 5.47
N PRO A 179 -5.18 -16.59 5.13
CA PRO A 179 -4.51 -17.54 4.27
C PRO A 179 -4.52 -17.06 2.82
N TYR A 180 -3.46 -17.36 2.09
CA TYR A 180 -3.30 -17.10 0.66
C TYR A 180 -2.39 -18.18 0.04
N SER A 181 -2.47 -18.32 -1.28
CA SER A 181 -1.54 -19.14 -2.05
C SER A 181 -0.57 -18.29 -2.85
N THR A 182 0.64 -18.80 -3.07
CA THR A 182 1.60 -18.18 -3.99
C THR A 182 1.34 -18.53 -5.46
N ASN A 183 0.53 -19.57 -5.70
CA ASN A 183 0.16 -20.07 -7.02
C ASN A 183 -1.21 -19.48 -7.44
N PRO A 184 -1.25 -18.70 -8.54
CA PRO A 184 -2.47 -18.09 -9.05
C PRO A 184 -3.58 -19.07 -9.45
N ASP A 185 -3.26 -20.35 -9.64
CA ASP A 185 -4.25 -21.38 -9.99
C ASP A 185 -5.20 -21.75 -8.86
N HIS A 186 -4.84 -21.44 -7.62
CA HIS A 186 -5.73 -21.64 -6.48
C HIS A 186 -6.70 -20.48 -6.22
N TYR A 187 -6.95 -19.62 -7.21
CA TYR A 187 -7.90 -18.51 -7.09
C TYR A 187 -9.09 -18.66 -8.03
N LEU A 188 -10.29 -18.41 -7.51
CA LEU A 188 -11.56 -18.51 -8.22
C LEU A 188 -12.19 -17.11 -8.38
N PRO A 189 -12.76 -16.78 -9.55
CA PRO A 189 -13.48 -15.52 -9.70
C PRO A 189 -14.86 -15.63 -9.02
N MET A 190 -15.17 -14.71 -8.11
CA MET A 190 -16.44 -14.70 -7.38
C MET A 190 -17.06 -13.31 -7.31
N CYS A 191 -18.40 -13.24 -7.31
CA CYS A 191 -19.12 -12.03 -6.91
C CYS A 191 -18.99 -11.82 -5.40
N ARG A 192 -19.17 -10.59 -4.90
CA ARG A 192 -18.96 -10.27 -3.47
C ARG A 192 -19.77 -11.16 -2.53
N GLY A 193 -21.04 -11.42 -2.87
CA GLY A 193 -21.93 -12.23 -2.03
C GLY A 193 -21.52 -13.69 -1.93
N CYS A 194 -21.04 -14.29 -3.03
CA CYS A 194 -20.50 -15.65 -3.01
C CYS A 194 -19.16 -15.72 -2.29
N HIS A 195 -18.29 -14.75 -2.52
CA HIS A 195 -16.98 -14.67 -1.86
C HIS A 195 -17.12 -14.59 -0.33
N ALA A 196 -17.97 -13.69 0.18
CA ALA A 196 -18.20 -13.54 1.61
C ALA A 196 -18.75 -14.83 2.26
N ARG A 197 -19.65 -15.55 1.57
CA ARG A 197 -20.14 -16.85 2.03
C ARG A 197 -19.04 -17.90 2.02
N TYR A 198 -18.23 -17.93 0.96
CA TYR A 198 -17.11 -18.86 0.82
C TYR A 198 -16.11 -18.70 1.98
N ASP A 199 -15.68 -17.47 2.25
CA ASP A 199 -14.77 -17.14 3.35
C ASP A 199 -15.38 -17.47 4.71
N SER A 200 -16.67 -17.19 4.90
CA SER A 200 -17.37 -17.52 6.14
C SER A 200 -17.46 -19.03 6.37
N THR A 201 -17.73 -19.82 5.33
CA THR A 201 -17.78 -21.28 5.43
C THR A 201 -16.40 -21.84 5.76
N HIS A 202 -15.35 -21.39 5.08
CA HIS A 202 -13.97 -21.80 5.39
C HIS A 202 -13.56 -21.42 6.80
N ARG A 203 -13.91 -20.20 7.26
CA ARG A 203 -13.60 -19.79 8.64
C ARG A 203 -14.31 -20.66 9.68
N ARG A 204 -15.53 -21.14 9.41
CA ARG A 204 -16.22 -22.08 10.32
C ARG A 204 -15.52 -23.43 10.34
N LEU A 205 -15.17 -23.97 9.17
CA LEU A 205 -14.51 -25.27 9.06
C LEU A 205 -13.09 -25.30 9.66
N ILE A 206 -12.35 -24.19 9.57
CA ILE A 206 -10.97 -24.07 10.05
C ILE A 206 -10.89 -23.47 11.47
N GLY A 207 -11.78 -22.52 11.78
CA GLY A 207 -11.77 -21.71 13.00
C GLY A 207 -12.58 -22.30 14.16
N ASP A 208 -13.55 -23.17 13.89
CA ASP A 208 -13.93 -24.17 14.88
C ASP A 208 -12.75 -25.15 14.90
N SER A 209 -11.78 -24.85 15.78
CA SER A 209 -10.75 -25.78 16.18
C SER A 209 -11.36 -27.16 16.13
N LEU A 210 -10.83 -28.03 15.26
CA LEU A 210 -11.16 -29.45 15.32
C LEU A 210 -11.15 -29.76 16.81
N SER A 211 -12.34 -30.03 17.35
CA SER A 211 -12.45 -30.59 18.68
C SER A 211 -11.39 -31.68 18.74
N PRO A 212 -10.72 -31.93 19.87
CA PRO A 212 -9.76 -33.03 19.98
C PRO A 212 -10.28 -34.35 19.34
N VAL A 213 -11.60 -34.53 19.32
CA VAL A 213 -12.34 -35.57 18.58
C VAL A 213 -12.17 -35.52 17.05
N GLY A 214 -12.28 -34.34 16.42
CA GLY A 214 -12.11 -34.16 14.97
C GLY A 214 -10.66 -34.36 14.49
N VAL A 215 -9.66 -33.95 15.28
CA VAL A 215 -8.24 -34.23 14.97
C VAL A 215 -7.99 -35.74 15.07
N ALA A 216 -8.50 -36.40 16.12
CA ALA A 216 -8.36 -37.84 16.28
C ALA A 216 -9.04 -38.63 15.16
N TYR A 217 -10.22 -38.19 14.69
CA TYR A 217 -10.92 -38.86 13.59
C TYR A 217 -10.18 -38.73 12.24
N TRP A 218 -9.60 -37.57 11.96
CA TRP A 218 -8.79 -37.38 10.74
C TRP A 218 -7.49 -38.19 10.76
N ILE A 219 -6.81 -38.26 11.93
CA ILE A 219 -5.63 -39.12 12.11
C ILE A 219 -5.99 -40.61 11.97
N MET A 220 -7.14 -41.04 12.49
CA MET A 220 -7.57 -42.45 12.41
C MET A 220 -7.92 -42.87 10.98
N ILE A 221 -8.52 -41.97 10.17
CA ILE A 221 -8.84 -42.27 8.76
C ILE A 221 -7.57 -42.40 7.90
N HIS A 222 -6.58 -41.51 8.08
CA HIS A 222 -5.38 -41.54 7.24
C HIS A 222 -4.30 -42.53 7.69
N ARG A 223 -4.39 -43.10 8.90
CA ARG A 223 -3.47 -44.15 9.37
C ARG A 223 -3.90 -45.57 8.98
N ALA A 224 -5.15 -45.75 8.53
CA ALA A 224 -5.67 -47.04 8.08
C ALA A 224 -5.25 -47.40 6.65
N GLU A 225 -4.81 -46.42 5.85
CA GLU A 225 -4.42 -46.64 4.45
C GLU A 225 -2.96 -47.11 4.29
N GLU A 226 -2.12 -47.02 5.33
CA GLU A 226 -0.71 -47.43 5.29
C GLU A 226 -0.45 -48.90 5.67
N VAL A 227 -1.47 -49.66 6.09
CA VAL A 227 -1.28 -51.03 6.64
C VAL A 227 -1.76 -52.13 5.68
N THR A 228 -2.11 -51.79 4.44
CA THR A 228 -2.51 -52.78 3.40
C THR A 228 -1.58 -52.83 2.18
N GLY A 229 -0.33 -52.40 2.36
CA GLY A 229 0.76 -52.56 1.38
C GLY A 229 1.85 -53.50 1.89
#